data_AF-A0A3D5BSG4-F1
#
_entry.id   AF-A0A3D5BSG4-F1
#
_cell.length_a   1.000
_cell.length_b   1.000
_cell.length_c   1.000
_cell.angle_alpha   90.00
_cell.angle_beta   90.00
_cell.angle_gamma   90.00
#
_symmetry.space_group_name_H-M   'P 1'
#
loop_
_entity.id
_entity.type
_entity.pdbx_description
1 polymer ?
#
loop_
_entity_poly.entity_id
_entity_poly.type
_entity_poly.pdbx_seq_one_letter_code
_entity_poly.pdbx_strand_id
1 'polypeptide(L)'
;MAIPQNALTDTANVFHFEFWLRYYFIEERDGKLFIALTDEQQKQMQAQFADYWELVERVKDQPLSPELSQQSVVEFLQLNLEGKKFPANTVIKVLDSKEFSTEMYLFDTWVSLHEEQLMQKIYGFDYWMHAYGDWKESERAKQLAQSLQVQLKGERGTMN
;
A
#
# COMPACT_ATOMS: atom_id res chain seq x y z
N MET A 1 -16.86 11.51 12.90
CA MET A 1 -16.37 12.40 11.83
C MET A 1 -16.02 11.52 10.63
N ALA A 2 -16.38 11.94 9.42
CA ALA A 2 -15.95 11.25 8.22
C ALA A 2 -14.42 11.37 8.09
N ILE A 3 -13.77 10.30 7.66
CA ILE A 3 -12.34 10.28 7.39
C ILE A 3 -12.08 11.13 6.14
N PRO A 4 -11.11 12.06 6.15
CA PRO A 4 -10.76 12.82 4.95
C PRO A 4 -10.32 11.86 3.83
N GLN A 5 -10.90 12.01 2.64
CA GLN A 5 -10.61 11.11 1.51
C GLN A 5 -9.12 11.12 1.14
N ASN A 6 -8.47 12.28 1.21
CA ASN A 6 -7.03 12.41 1.00
C ASN A 6 -6.21 11.66 2.06
N ALA A 7 -6.65 11.63 3.32
CA ALA A 7 -5.98 10.85 4.36
C ALA A 7 -6.09 9.34 4.13
N LEU A 8 -7.25 8.86 3.65
CA LEU A 8 -7.43 7.48 3.23
C LEU A 8 -6.48 7.12 2.07
N THR A 9 -6.51 7.92 1.00
CA THR A 9 -5.68 7.68 -0.19
C THR A 9 -4.19 7.73 0.11
N ASP A 10 -3.72 8.75 0.83
CA ASP A 10 -2.29 8.89 1.14
C ASP A 10 -1.80 7.76 2.05
N THR A 11 -2.60 7.36 3.04
CA THR A 11 -2.28 6.22 3.90
C THR A 11 -2.21 4.94 3.09
N ALA A 12 -3.22 4.64 2.27
CA ALA A 12 -3.26 3.46 1.42
C ALA A 12 -2.07 3.39 0.45
N ASN A 13 -1.69 4.52 -0.17
CA ASN A 13 -0.58 4.57 -1.11
C ASN A 13 0.76 4.19 -0.47
N VAL A 14 0.97 4.45 0.82
CA VAL A 14 2.19 3.98 1.52
C VAL A 14 2.24 2.46 1.58
N PHE A 15 1.12 1.79 1.87
CA PHE A 15 1.03 0.33 1.84
C PHE A 15 1.20 -0.22 0.43
N HIS A 16 0.54 0.38 -0.57
CA HIS A 16 0.69 -0.03 -1.96
C HIS A 16 2.14 0.13 -2.45
N PHE A 17 2.83 1.19 -2.04
CA PHE A 17 4.23 1.42 -2.41
C PHE A 17 5.16 0.38 -1.78
N GLU A 18 4.98 0.08 -0.49
CA GLU A 18 5.75 -0.98 0.18
C GLU A 18 5.51 -2.35 -0.46
N PHE A 19 4.25 -2.65 -0.81
CA PHE A 19 3.90 -3.87 -1.53
C PHE A 19 4.58 -3.91 -2.90
N TRP A 20 4.55 -2.82 -3.66
CA TRP A 20 5.22 -2.70 -4.95
C TRP A 20 6.73 -2.93 -4.85
N LEU A 21 7.38 -2.44 -3.79
CA LEU A 21 8.79 -2.72 -3.54
C LEU A 21 9.03 -4.23 -3.39
N ARG A 22 8.24 -4.88 -2.53
CA ARG A 22 8.33 -6.33 -2.32
C ARG A 22 7.99 -7.13 -3.57
N TYR A 23 7.08 -6.65 -4.40
CA TYR A 23 6.68 -7.36 -5.60
C TYR A 23 7.81 -7.44 -6.64
N TYR A 24 8.57 -6.37 -6.84
CA TYR A 24 9.58 -6.31 -7.91
C TYR A 24 11.03 -6.48 -7.49
N PHE A 25 11.37 -6.16 -6.25
CA PHE A 25 12.77 -5.97 -5.85
C PHE A 25 13.21 -6.94 -4.76
N ILE A 26 12.46 -8.03 -4.53
CA ILE A 26 12.89 -9.09 -3.62
C ILE A 26 14.01 -9.93 -4.27
N GLU A 27 15.07 -10.12 -3.51
CA GLU A 27 16.15 -11.07 -3.80
C GLU A 27 16.37 -11.99 -2.59
N GLU A 28 16.63 -13.27 -2.84
CA GLU A 28 16.99 -14.22 -1.79
C GLU A 28 18.51 -14.25 -1.59
N ARG A 29 18.96 -14.04 -0.34
CA ARG A 29 20.36 -14.13 0.10
C ARG A 29 20.42 -14.93 1.38
N ASP A 30 21.21 -16.02 1.40
CA ASP A 30 21.39 -16.88 2.58
C ASP A 30 20.07 -17.35 3.23
N GLY A 31 19.06 -17.68 2.42
CA GLY A 31 17.75 -18.15 2.89
C GLY A 31 16.85 -17.06 3.48
N LYS A 32 17.19 -15.78 3.26
CA LYS A 32 16.39 -14.63 3.68
C LYS A 32 16.08 -13.75 2.47
N LEU A 33 14.94 -13.08 2.51
CA LEU A 33 14.50 -12.16 1.45
C LEU A 33 14.93 -10.73 1.77
N PHE A 34 15.35 -9.96 0.78
CA PHE A 34 15.78 -8.57 0.91
C PHE A 34 15.22 -7.73 -0.22
N ILE A 35 14.97 -6.44 0.03
CA ILE A 35 14.81 -5.47 -1.06
C ILE A 35 16.19 -5.11 -1.61
N ALA A 36 16.42 -5.44 -2.87
CA ALA A 36 17.66 -5.25 -3.60
C ALA A 36 17.47 -4.29 -4.78
N LEU A 37 18.13 -3.13 -4.71
CA LEU A 37 18.04 -2.09 -5.73
C LEU A 37 19.42 -1.78 -6.29
N THR A 38 19.53 -1.77 -7.61
CA THR A 38 20.73 -1.25 -8.30
C THR A 38 20.87 0.26 -8.09
N ASP A 39 22.07 0.81 -8.24
CA ASP A 39 22.32 2.26 -8.10
C ASP A 39 21.42 3.10 -9.02
N GLU A 40 21.14 2.61 -10.22
CA GLU A 40 20.27 3.29 -11.17
C GLU A 40 18.80 3.29 -10.70
N GLN A 41 18.31 2.15 -10.19
CA GLN A 41 16.97 2.06 -9.62
C GLN A 41 16.82 2.96 -8.39
N GLN A 42 17.84 3.05 -7.53
CA GLN A 42 17.82 3.95 -6.38
C GLN A 42 17.72 5.42 -6.82
N LYS A 43 18.54 5.85 -7.79
CA LYS A 43 18.47 7.21 -8.34
C LYS A 43 17.12 7.51 -8.98
N GLN A 44 16.57 6.55 -9.73
CA GLN A 44 15.26 6.69 -10.33
C GLN A 44 14.16 6.83 -9.27
N MET A 45 14.18 5.99 -8.23
CA MET A 45 13.21 6.06 -7.13
C MET A 45 13.31 7.37 -6.37
N GLN A 46 14.51 7.86 -6.07
CA GLN A 46 14.72 9.18 -5.45
C GLN A 46 14.15 10.32 -6.30
N ALA A 47 14.29 10.24 -7.63
CA ALA A 47 13.81 11.27 -8.54
C ALA A 47 12.29 11.23 -8.73
N GLN A 48 11.69 10.04 -8.84
CA GLN A 48 10.27 9.86 -9.19
C GLN A 48 9.36 9.76 -7.96
N PHE A 49 9.88 9.22 -6.86
CA PHE A 49 9.12 8.88 -5.65
C PHE A 49 9.82 9.43 -4.40
N ALA A 50 10.30 10.67 -4.48
CA ALA A 50 11.03 11.35 -3.39
C ALA A 50 10.28 11.29 -2.06
N ASP A 51 8.96 11.48 -2.08
CA ASP A 51 8.12 11.43 -0.88
C ASP A 51 8.12 10.06 -0.20
N TYR A 52 8.39 8.98 -0.94
CA TYR A 52 8.44 7.60 -0.43
C TYR A 52 9.86 7.09 -0.19
N TRP A 53 10.90 7.86 -0.52
CA TRP A 53 12.29 7.39 -0.47
C TRP A 53 12.71 6.92 0.92
N GLU A 54 12.27 7.63 1.97
CA GLU A 54 12.59 7.24 3.36
C GLU A 54 12.04 5.84 3.71
N LEU A 55 10.93 5.42 3.11
CA LEU A 55 10.41 4.06 3.29
C LEU A 55 11.32 3.02 2.61
N VAL A 56 11.85 3.32 1.42
CA VAL A 56 12.84 2.48 0.74
C VAL A 56 14.07 2.29 1.61
N GLU A 57 14.59 3.36 2.20
CA GLU A 57 15.78 3.31 3.06
C GLU A 57 15.60 2.43 4.31
N ARG A 58 14.37 2.34 4.82
CA ARG A 58 14.07 1.50 5.99
C ARG A 58 14.02 0.02 5.66
N VAL A 59 13.56 -0.35 4.46
CA VAL A 59 13.38 -1.76 4.09
C VAL A 59 14.55 -2.32 3.27
N LYS A 60 15.31 -1.47 2.57
CA LYS A 60 16.46 -1.92 1.77
C LYS A 60 17.53 -2.53 2.66
N ASP A 61 18.18 -3.58 2.16
CA ASP A 61 19.29 -4.28 2.84
C ASP A 61 18.94 -4.90 4.22
N GLN A 62 17.66 -4.89 4.62
CA GLN A 62 17.18 -5.57 5.81
C GLN A 62 16.48 -6.90 5.44
N PRO A 63 16.64 -7.96 6.25
CA PRO A 63 15.89 -9.19 6.04
C PRO A 63 14.39 -8.92 6.19
N LEU A 64 13.64 -9.17 5.14
CA LEU A 64 12.20 -8.97 5.12
C LEU A 64 11.52 -9.97 6.04
N SER A 65 10.60 -9.44 6.84
CA SER A 65 9.62 -10.18 7.61
C SER A 65 8.31 -9.41 7.61
N PRO A 66 7.16 -10.07 7.87
CA PRO A 66 5.88 -9.37 8.02
C PRO A 66 5.95 -8.23 9.06
N GLU A 67 6.68 -8.45 10.16
CA GLU A 67 6.85 -7.48 11.24
C GLU A 67 7.65 -6.26 10.77
N LEU A 68 8.74 -6.46 10.03
CA LEU A 68 9.54 -5.37 9.50
C LEU A 68 8.74 -4.50 8.52
N SER A 69 8.01 -5.13 7.59
CA SER A 69 7.16 -4.42 6.63
C SER A 69 6.10 -3.58 7.34
N GLN A 70 5.39 -4.18 8.31
CA GLN A 70 4.38 -3.47 9.10
C GLN A 70 5.00 -2.31 9.89
N GLN A 71 6.11 -2.54 10.58
CA GLN A 71 6.79 -1.50 11.36
C GLN A 71 7.26 -0.34 10.47
N SER A 72 7.89 -0.64 9.34
CA SER A 72 8.42 0.36 8.42
C SER A 72 7.34 1.28 7.86
N VAL A 73 6.18 0.71 7.51
CA VAL A 73 5.01 1.47 7.04
C VAL A 73 4.40 2.32 8.17
N VAL A 74 4.18 1.74 9.35
CA VAL A 74 3.57 2.46 10.47
C VAL A 74 4.46 3.63 10.94
N GLU A 75 5.75 3.40 11.09
CA GLU A 75 6.72 4.46 11.44
C GLU A 75 6.77 5.54 10.35
N PHE A 76 6.72 5.16 9.07
CA PHE A 76 6.64 6.12 7.98
C PHE A 76 5.40 7.01 8.08
N LEU A 77 4.24 6.43 8.30
CA LEU A 77 2.99 7.17 8.41
C LEU A 77 3.02 8.13 9.61
N GLN A 78 3.54 7.67 10.76
CA GLN A 78 3.67 8.49 11.97
C GLN A 78 4.63 9.66 11.76
N LEU A 79 5.76 9.43 11.09
CA LEU A 79 6.79 10.45 10.91
C LEU A 79 6.44 11.43 9.79
N ASN A 80 5.70 11.02 8.74
CA ASN A 80 5.51 11.83 7.54
C ASN A 80 4.08 12.33 7.32
N LEU A 81 3.07 11.65 7.86
CA LEU A 81 1.67 12.05 7.67
C LEU A 81 1.06 12.60 8.96
N GLU A 82 1.14 11.84 10.06
CA GLU A 82 0.54 12.20 11.35
C GLU A 82 1.23 13.44 11.97
N GLY A 83 0.45 14.48 12.30
CA GLY A 83 0.98 15.73 12.86
C GLY A 83 1.74 16.64 11.88
N LYS A 84 2.10 16.13 10.69
CA LYS A 84 2.71 16.92 9.61
C LYS A 84 1.68 17.31 8.54
N LYS A 85 1.05 16.31 7.91
CA LYS A 85 0.06 16.49 6.83
C LYS A 85 -1.38 16.44 7.35
N PHE A 86 -1.63 15.61 8.36
CA PHE A 86 -2.94 15.42 8.97
C PHE A 86 -2.92 15.71 10.47
N PRO A 87 -4.03 16.17 11.07
CA PRO A 87 -4.15 16.35 12.51
C PRO A 87 -3.93 15.04 13.27
N ALA A 88 -3.45 15.13 14.51
CA ALA A 88 -3.25 13.99 15.41
C ALA A 88 -4.44 13.01 15.45
N ASN A 89 -4.14 11.70 15.49
CA ASN A 89 -5.05 10.56 15.41
C ASN A 89 -5.81 10.42 14.09
N THR A 90 -5.40 11.07 13.00
CA THR A 90 -6.09 10.90 11.71
C THR A 90 -5.70 9.60 11.04
N VAL A 91 -4.41 9.26 10.98
CA VAL A 91 -3.94 8.02 10.35
C VAL A 91 -4.48 6.81 11.11
N ILE A 92 -4.47 6.84 12.44
CA ILE A 92 -5.02 5.75 13.25
C ILE A 92 -6.50 5.50 12.91
N LYS A 93 -7.31 6.57 12.80
CA LYS A 93 -8.71 6.44 12.38
C LYS A 93 -8.86 5.89 10.96
N VAL A 94 -7.93 6.20 10.05
CA VAL A 94 -7.89 5.61 8.71
C VAL A 94 -7.61 4.11 8.79
N LEU A 95 -6.56 3.70 9.50
CA LEU A 95 -6.17 2.29 9.64
C LEU A 95 -7.28 1.43 10.25
N ASP A 96 -8.02 1.98 11.22
CA ASP A 96 -9.17 1.30 11.87
C ASP A 96 -10.47 1.34 11.02
N SER A 97 -10.45 1.96 9.85
CA SER A 97 -11.64 2.19 9.04
C SER A 97 -11.96 1.03 8.10
N LYS A 98 -13.25 0.86 7.82
CA LYS A 98 -13.71 -0.12 6.84
C LYS A 98 -13.33 0.29 5.42
N GLU A 99 -13.27 1.59 5.18
CA GLU A 99 -12.86 2.19 3.92
C GLU A 99 -11.42 1.80 3.59
N PHE A 100 -10.53 1.82 4.58
CA PHE A 100 -9.15 1.33 4.43
C PHE A 100 -9.08 -0.18 4.20
N SER A 101 -9.80 -0.99 5.01
CA SER A 101 -9.84 -2.44 4.78
C SER A 101 -10.39 -2.81 3.39
N THR A 102 -11.39 -2.07 2.92
CA THR A 102 -11.95 -2.24 1.56
C THR A 102 -10.91 -1.87 0.51
N GLU A 103 -10.20 -0.75 0.69
CA GLU A 103 -9.15 -0.32 -0.24
C GLU A 103 -8.03 -1.36 -0.36
N MET A 104 -7.54 -1.90 0.75
CA MET A 104 -6.50 -2.94 0.74
C MET A 104 -6.97 -4.20 0.02
N TYR A 105 -8.20 -4.66 0.30
CA TYR A 105 -8.76 -5.84 -0.36
C TYR A 105 -8.93 -5.63 -1.87
N LEU A 106 -9.39 -4.46 -2.29
CA LEU A 106 -9.53 -4.11 -3.70
C LEU A 106 -8.17 -4.12 -4.41
N PHE A 107 -7.14 -3.57 -3.77
CA PHE A 107 -5.79 -3.57 -4.31
C PHE A 107 -5.23 -4.99 -4.44
N ASP A 108 -5.33 -5.82 -3.40
CA ASP A 108 -4.87 -7.21 -3.43
C ASP A 108 -5.60 -8.02 -4.52
N THR A 109 -6.92 -7.79 -4.68
CA THR A 109 -7.71 -8.39 -5.74
C THR A 109 -7.23 -7.93 -7.12
N TRP A 110 -6.95 -6.64 -7.29
CA TRP A 110 -6.44 -6.09 -8.54
C TRP A 110 -5.08 -6.68 -8.90
N VAL A 111 -4.14 -6.74 -7.95
CA VAL A 111 -2.81 -7.37 -8.16
C VAL A 111 -2.98 -8.81 -8.62
N SER A 112 -3.83 -9.58 -7.93
CA SER A 112 -4.07 -10.99 -8.26
C SER A 112 -4.68 -11.18 -9.65
N LEU A 113 -5.59 -10.29 -10.07
CA LEU A 113 -6.22 -10.35 -11.39
C LEU A 113 -5.27 -9.98 -12.54
N HIS A 114 -4.23 -9.19 -12.26
CA HIS A 114 -3.29 -8.68 -13.26
C HIS A 114 -1.88 -9.27 -13.12
N GLU A 115 -1.70 -10.30 -12.28
CA GLU A 115 -0.40 -10.87 -11.94
C GLU A 115 0.40 -11.26 -13.19
N GLU A 116 -0.21 -11.97 -14.14
CA GLU A 116 0.46 -12.38 -15.39
C GLU A 116 1.01 -11.17 -16.18
N GLN A 117 0.29 -10.04 -16.19
CA GLN A 117 0.74 -8.81 -16.83
C GLN A 117 1.85 -8.13 -16.02
N LEU A 118 1.68 -8.07 -14.70
CA LEU A 118 2.62 -7.42 -13.77
C LEU A 118 3.97 -8.14 -13.71
N MET A 119 4.01 -9.46 -13.95
CA MET A 119 5.22 -10.27 -14.01
C MET A 119 6.05 -10.08 -15.30
N GLN A 120 5.50 -9.49 -16.36
CA GLN A 120 6.20 -9.39 -17.65
C GLN A 120 7.45 -8.52 -17.61
N LYS A 121 7.42 -7.48 -16.77
CA LYS A 121 8.52 -6.52 -16.56
C LYS A 121 8.26 -5.71 -15.30
N ILE A 122 9.26 -4.95 -14.88
CA ILE A 122 9.08 -3.96 -13.82
C ILE A 122 8.28 -2.78 -14.37
N TYR A 123 7.13 -2.51 -13.76
CA TYR A 123 6.34 -1.29 -14.00
C TYR A 123 6.57 -0.31 -12.86
N GLY A 124 6.60 0.99 -13.16
CA GLY A 124 6.69 2.04 -12.14
C GLY A 124 5.48 2.04 -11.21
N PHE A 125 5.66 2.55 -9.99
CA PHE A 125 4.58 2.66 -9.02
C PHE A 125 3.46 3.60 -9.49
N ASP A 126 3.82 4.67 -10.21
CA ASP A 126 2.88 5.57 -10.88
C ASP A 126 1.95 4.84 -11.86
N TYR A 127 2.51 3.93 -12.66
CA TYR A 127 1.74 3.08 -13.55
C TYR A 127 0.79 2.17 -12.77
N TRP A 128 1.25 1.55 -11.68
CA TRP A 128 0.39 0.71 -10.82
C TRP A 128 -0.80 1.50 -10.30
N MET A 129 -0.55 2.70 -9.75
CA MET A 129 -1.62 3.53 -9.20
C MET A 129 -2.61 4.01 -10.27
N HIS A 130 -2.13 4.29 -11.48
CA HIS A 130 -2.99 4.64 -12.61
C HIS A 130 -3.85 3.45 -13.05
N ALA A 131 -3.24 2.30 -13.32
CA ALA A 131 -3.93 1.09 -13.77
C ALA A 131 -4.94 0.56 -12.73
N TYR A 132 -4.57 0.63 -11.45
CA TYR A 132 -5.48 0.30 -10.34
C TYR A 132 -6.65 1.29 -10.25
N GLY A 133 -6.39 2.59 -10.41
CA GLY A 133 -7.43 3.62 -10.46
C GLY A 133 -8.43 3.39 -11.60
N ASP A 134 -7.94 3.09 -12.80
CA ASP A 134 -8.79 2.77 -13.96
C ASP A 134 -9.62 1.51 -13.73
N TRP A 135 -9.03 0.46 -13.14
CA TRP A 135 -9.75 -0.76 -12.81
C TRP A 135 -10.86 -0.51 -11.77
N LYS A 136 -10.62 0.36 -10.77
CA LYS A 136 -11.61 0.74 -9.75
C LYS A 136 -12.85 1.40 -10.35
N GLU A 137 -12.74 2.01 -11.52
CA GLU A 137 -13.89 2.59 -12.22
C GLU A 137 -14.76 1.56 -12.94
N SER A 138 -14.29 0.32 -13.07
CA SER A 138 -15.08 -0.77 -13.65
C SER A 138 -16.28 -1.15 -12.77
N GLU A 139 -17.36 -1.60 -13.41
CA GLU A 139 -18.56 -2.09 -12.70
C GLU A 139 -18.24 -3.23 -11.73
N ARG A 140 -17.32 -4.12 -12.12
CA ARG A 140 -16.91 -5.26 -11.28
C ARG A 140 -16.25 -4.79 -9.99
N ALA A 141 -15.33 -3.82 -10.06
CA ALA A 141 -14.67 -3.29 -8.89
C ALA A 141 -15.64 -2.52 -7.98
N LYS A 142 -16.56 -1.74 -8.56
CA LYS A 142 -17.62 -1.03 -7.83
C LYS A 142 -18.56 -1.97 -7.09
N GLN A 143 -18.99 -3.06 -7.74
CA GLN A 143 -19.82 -4.10 -7.11
C GLN A 143 -19.10 -4.81 -5.98
N LEU A 144 -17.81 -5.12 -6.16
CA LEU A 144 -16.98 -5.72 -5.12
C LEU A 144 -16.81 -4.79 -3.91
N ALA A 145 -16.55 -3.51 -4.14
CA ALA A 145 -16.45 -2.52 -3.06
C ALA A 145 -17.76 -2.44 -2.25
N GLN A 146 -18.90 -2.45 -2.93
CA GLN A 146 -20.22 -2.42 -2.29
C GLN A 146 -20.49 -3.68 -1.46
N SER A 147 -20.16 -4.87 -1.98
CA SER A 147 -20.38 -6.13 -1.26
C SER A 147 -19.56 -6.21 0.03
N LEU A 148 -18.28 -5.79 -0.03
CA LEU A 148 -17.38 -5.72 1.13
C LEU A 148 -17.92 -4.75 2.20
N GLN A 149 -18.40 -3.58 1.79
CA GLN A 149 -19.00 -2.62 2.72
C GLN A 149 -20.24 -3.18 3.43
N VAL A 150 -21.04 -4.02 2.75
CA VAL A 150 -22.20 -4.69 3.36
C VAL A 150 -21.77 -5.80 4.32
N GLN A 151 -20.79 -6.63 3.93
CA GLN A 151 -20.26 -7.71 4.78
C GLN A 151 -19.64 -7.16 6.07
N LEU A 152 -18.78 -6.14 5.96
CA LEU A 152 -18.17 -5.48 7.11
C LEU A 152 -19.21 -4.78 8.00
N LYS A 153 -20.38 -4.38 7.48
CA LYS A 153 -21.52 -3.88 8.27
C LYS A 153 -22.21 -4.99 9.07
N GLY A 154 -22.33 -6.20 8.52
CA GLY A 154 -22.95 -7.35 9.19
C GLY A 154 -22.19 -7.86 10.41
N GLU A 155 -20.86 -7.83 10.37
CA GLU A 155 -20.00 -8.36 11.45
C GLU A 155 -20.03 -7.56 12.76
N ARG A 156 -20.48 -6.28 12.73
CA ARG A 156 -20.74 -5.51 13.97
C ARG A 156 -22.11 -5.79 14.59
N GLY A 157 -22.98 -6.55 13.92
CA GLY A 157 -24.33 -6.87 14.39
C GLY A 157 -24.44 -8.15 15.22
N THR A 158 -23.38 -8.96 15.27
CA THR A 158 -23.38 -10.30 15.90
C THR A 158 -22.60 -10.39 17.22
N MET A 159 -22.14 -9.26 17.77
CA MET A 159 -21.57 -9.18 19.13
C MET A 159 -22.40 -8.25 20.02
N ASN A 160 -23.67 -8.61 20.26
CA ASN A 160 -24.45 -8.12 21.39
C ASN A 160 -24.91 -9.31 22.22
#